data_AF-A0A6B3E8U5-F1
#
_entry.id   AF-A0A6B3E8U5-F1
#
_cell.length_a   1.000
_cell.length_b   1.000
_cell.length_c   1.000
_cell.angle_alpha   90.00
_cell.angle_beta   90.00
_cell.angle_gamma   90.00
#
_symmetry.space_group_name_H-M   'P 1'
#
loop_
_entity.id
_entity.type
_entity.pdbx_description
1 polymer ?
#
loop_
_entity_poly.entity_id
_entity_poly.type
_entity_poly.pdbx_seq_one_letter_code
_entity_poly.pdbx_strand_id
1 'polypeptide(L)'
;EEAAARWKAMRGRAGVLRTGHCVIDTDSGARASVTASTTVRFGTPDDAEIAAYVASGEPLYVAGAFTLDGRSAPFVDGIEGDHG
;
A
#
# COMPACT_ATOMS: atom_id res chain seq x y z
N GLU A 1 -14.68 -0.97 10.63
CA GLU A 1 -15.46 -1.44 9.46
C GLU A 1 -14.81 -1.10 8.13
N GLU A 2 -14.35 0.13 7.91
CA GLU A 2 -13.79 0.58 6.62
C GLU A 2 -12.55 -0.21 6.15
N ALA A 3 -11.63 -0.53 7.07
CA ALA A 3 -10.44 -1.33 6.74
C ALA A 3 -10.76 -2.77 6.27
N ALA A 4 -11.76 -3.41 6.89
CA ALA A 4 -12.20 -4.76 6.50
C ALA A 4 -12.90 -4.76 5.13
N ALA A 5 -13.76 -3.77 4.88
CA ALA A 5 -14.39 -3.59 3.57
C ALA A 5 -13.34 -3.33 2.47
N ARG A 6 -12.32 -2.52 2.76
CA ARG A 6 -11.21 -2.26 1.84
C ARG A 6 -10.40 -3.53 1.54
N TRP A 7 -10.06 -4.32 2.54
CA TRP A 7 -9.37 -5.61 2.34
C TRP A 7 -10.20 -6.61 1.53
N LYS A 8 -11.50 -6.72 1.80
CA LYS A 8 -12.40 -7.57 1.01
C LYS A 8 -12.49 -7.15 -0.46
N ALA A 9 -12.36 -5.85 -0.74
CA ALA A 9 -12.35 -5.33 -2.11
C ALA A 9 -10.99 -5.53 -2.82
N MET A 10 -9.89 -5.64 -2.07
CA MET A 10 -8.52 -5.77 -2.60
C MET A 10 -8.04 -7.23 -2.73
N ARG A 11 -8.48 -8.15 -1.86
CA ARG A 11 -7.99 -9.53 -1.85
C ARG A 11 -8.13 -10.21 -3.22
N GLY A 12 -7.09 -10.92 -3.63
CA GLY A 12 -7.01 -11.61 -4.92
C GLY A 12 -6.92 -10.68 -6.12
N ARG A 13 -6.61 -9.39 -5.92
CA ARG A 13 -6.47 -8.40 -6.99
C ARG A 13 -5.11 -7.72 -6.93
N ALA A 14 -4.81 -6.97 -7.99
CA ALA A 14 -3.66 -6.08 -8.02
C ALA A 14 -4.09 -4.62 -7.88
N GLY A 15 -3.28 -3.82 -7.18
CA GLY A 15 -3.41 -2.37 -7.08
C GLY A 15 -2.12 -1.68 -7.51
N VAL A 16 -2.22 -0.51 -8.16
CA VAL A 16 -1.06 0.29 -8.53
C VAL A 16 -0.92 1.46 -7.56
N LEU A 17 0.18 1.48 -6.83
CA LEU A 17 0.60 2.60 -5.99
C LEU A 17 1.43 3.56 -6.83
N ARG A 18 1.13 4.85 -6.70
CA ARG A 18 1.88 5.92 -7.37
C ARG A 18 2.54 6.79 -6.31
N THR A 19 3.85 6.89 -6.36
CA THR A 19 4.63 7.72 -5.44
C THR A 19 5.23 8.88 -6.22
N GLY A 20 4.83 10.10 -5.88
CA GLY A 20 5.35 11.32 -6.50
C GLY A 20 6.46 11.95 -5.67
N HIS A 21 7.57 12.30 -6.33
CA HIS A 21 8.67 13.06 -5.74
C HIS A 21 8.81 14.40 -6.45
N CYS A 22 9.04 15.47 -5.69
CA CYS A 22 9.27 16.82 -6.21
C CYS A 22 10.43 17.45 -5.44
N VAL A 23 11.43 17.93 -6.18
CA VAL A 23 12.56 18.69 -5.65
C VAL A 23 12.41 20.13 -6.13
N ILE A 24 12.52 21.07 -5.20
CA ILE A 24 12.48 22.50 -5.47
C ILE A 24 13.83 23.09 -5.04
N ASP A 25 14.52 23.74 -5.96
CA ASP A 25 15.67 24.58 -5.67
C ASP A 25 15.16 25.90 -5.07
N THR A 26 15.55 26.19 -3.83
CA THR A 26 15.09 27.37 -3.09
C THR A 26 15.72 28.67 -3.57
N ASP A 27 16.87 28.61 -4.23
CA ASP A 27 17.61 29.79 -4.67
C ASP A 27 17.13 30.23 -6.04
N SER A 28 16.95 29.28 -6.96
CA SER A 28 16.50 29.56 -8.33
C SER A 28 14.99 29.44 -8.53
N GLY A 29 14.29 28.77 -7.61
CA GLY A 29 12.87 28.41 -7.77
C GLY A 29 12.63 27.30 -8.80
N ALA A 30 13.67 26.70 -9.37
CA ALA A 30 13.54 25.59 -10.30
C ALA A 30 12.92 24.37 -9.61
N ARG A 31 12.14 23.58 -10.36
CA ARG A 31 11.54 22.35 -9.85
C ARG A 31 11.75 21.18 -10.80
N ALA A 32 11.99 20.01 -10.23
CA ALA A 32 11.99 18.74 -10.93
C ALA A 32 11.06 17.77 -10.19
N SER A 33 10.27 17.00 -10.93
CA SER A 33 9.34 16.05 -10.34
C SER A 33 9.26 14.76 -11.14
N VAL A 34 9.12 13.64 -10.44
CA VAL A 34 8.99 12.30 -11.01
C VAL A 34 7.89 11.54 -10.28
N THR A 35 7.28 10.57 -10.96
CA THR A 35 6.33 9.64 -10.35
C THR A 35 6.77 8.21 -10.61
N ALA A 36 7.00 7.47 -9.53
CA ALA A 36 7.21 6.03 -9.54
C ALA A 36 5.86 5.30 -9.49
N SER A 37 5.81 4.10 -10.08
CA SER A 37 4.62 3.24 -10.05
C SER A 37 5.00 1.84 -9.61
N THR A 38 4.18 1.30 -8.72
CA THR A 38 4.40 0.02 -8.05
C THR A 38 3.11 -0.78 -8.04
N THR A 39 3.14 -1.96 -8.66
CA THR A 39 2.02 -2.89 -8.67
C THR A 39 2.17 -3.85 -7.50
N VAL A 40 1.17 -3.86 -6.61
CA VAL A 40 1.06 -4.79 -5.48
C VAL A 40 0.00 -5.82 -5.82
N ARG A 41 0.34 -7.11 -5.75
CA ARG A 41 -0.61 -8.22 -5.87
C ARG A 41 -1.00 -8.69 -4.46
N PHE A 42 -2.28 -8.59 -4.14
CA PHE A 42 -2.81 -9.04 -2.85
C PHE A 42 -3.24 -10.50 -2.96
N GLY A 43 -2.85 -11.30 -1.96
CA GLY A 43 -3.31 -12.66 -1.79
C GLY A 43 -4.79 -12.75 -1.45
N THR A 44 -5.25 -13.96 -1.11
CA THR A 44 -6.66 -14.25 -0.84
C THR A 44 -6.91 -14.64 0.62
N PRO A 45 -6.62 -13.78 1.61
CA PRO A 45 -6.92 -14.09 3.00
C PRO A 45 -8.43 -14.26 3.21
N ASP A 46 -8.77 -15.19 4.09
CA ASP A 46 -10.15 -15.42 4.48
C ASP A 46 -10.69 -14.30 5.38
N ASP A 47 -11.98 -14.35 5.66
CA ASP A 47 -12.64 -13.31 6.46
C ASP A 47 -12.15 -13.27 7.91
N ALA A 48 -11.68 -14.40 8.46
CA ALA A 48 -11.16 -14.49 9.83
C ALA A 48 -9.75 -13.89 9.92
N GLU A 49 -8.90 -14.14 8.92
CA GLU A 49 -7.57 -13.55 8.79
C GLU A 49 -7.65 -12.03 8.63
N ILE A 50 -8.55 -11.54 7.78
CA ILE A 50 -8.80 -10.09 7.62
C ILE A 50 -9.27 -9.49 8.95
N ALA A 51 -10.20 -10.15 9.64
CA ALA A 51 -10.70 -9.67 10.93
C ALA A 51 -9.58 -9.62 11.99
N ALA A 52 -8.76 -10.66 12.08
CA ALA A 52 -7.63 -10.72 13.00
C ALA A 52 -6.59 -9.61 12.70
N TYR A 53 -6.32 -9.36 11.43
CA TYR A 53 -5.41 -8.28 11.03
C TYR A 53 -5.98 -6.90 11.35
N VAL A 54 -7.27 -6.65 11.07
CA VAL A 54 -7.93 -5.39 11.45
C VAL A 54 -7.95 -5.19 12.96
N ALA A 55 -8.15 -6.25 13.74
CA ALA A 55 -8.10 -6.20 15.20
C ALA A 55 -6.70 -5.84 15.74
N SER A 56 -5.63 -6.05 14.97
CA SER A 56 -4.28 -5.64 15.36
C SER A 56 -4.07 -4.12 15.39
N GLY A 57 -4.98 -3.35 14.77
CA GLY A 57 -4.94 -1.88 14.70
C GLY A 57 -3.98 -1.32 13.66
N GLU A 58 -3.01 -2.10 13.15
CA GLU A 58 -2.05 -1.67 12.13
C GLU A 58 -2.70 -1.07 10.86
N PRO A 59 -3.79 -1.66 10.30
CA PRO A 59 -4.46 -1.11 9.11
C PRO A 59 -4.95 0.33 9.23
N LEU A 60 -5.13 0.82 10.45
CA LEU A 60 -5.69 2.15 10.72
C LEU A 60 -4.65 3.27 10.61
N TYR A 61 -3.36 2.92 10.68
CA TYR A 61 -2.26 3.89 10.72
C TYR A 61 -1.45 3.95 9.42
N VAL A 62 -1.90 3.24 8.38
CA VAL A 62 -1.11 3.00 7.17
C VAL A 62 -1.94 3.27 5.92
N ALA A 63 -1.34 3.94 4.95
CA ALA A 63 -2.00 4.27 3.69
C ALA A 63 -2.44 2.97 2.98
N GLY A 64 -3.68 2.93 2.49
CA GLY A 64 -4.20 1.73 1.81
C GLY A 64 -4.51 0.53 2.73
N ALA A 65 -4.28 0.62 4.05
CA ALA A 65 -4.55 -0.43 5.05
C ALA A 65 -3.61 -1.65 4.95
N PHE A 66 -2.47 -1.47 4.28
CA PHE A 66 -1.41 -2.46 4.23
C PHE A 66 -0.04 -1.77 4.31
N THR A 67 0.93 -2.53 4.80
CA THR A 67 2.36 -2.23 4.77
C THR A 67 3.10 -3.44 4.20
N LEU A 68 4.26 -3.20 3.58
CA LEU A 68 5.12 -4.28 3.09
C LEU A 68 5.97 -4.91 4.20
N ASP A 69 6.25 -4.16 5.26
CA ASP A 69 7.15 -4.58 6.35
C ASP A 69 6.42 -4.95 7.65
N GLY A 70 5.09 -4.91 7.66
CA GLY A 70 4.27 -5.17 8.84
C GLY A 70 3.37 -6.41 8.68
N ARG A 71 2.30 -6.49 9.48
CA ARG A 71 1.50 -7.73 9.60
C ARG A 71 0.66 -8.06 8.36
N SER A 72 0.55 -7.15 7.39
CA SER A 72 -0.04 -7.47 6.08
C SER A 72 0.92 -8.11 5.09
N ALA A 73 2.24 -8.16 5.38
CA ALA A 73 3.22 -8.75 4.47
C ALA A 73 2.85 -10.18 4.01
N PRO A 74 2.32 -11.08 4.89
CA PRO A 74 1.88 -12.41 4.47
C PRO A 74 0.69 -12.42 3.49
N PHE A 75 -0.04 -11.31 3.37
CA PHE A 75 -1.19 -11.18 2.47
C PHE A 75 -0.84 -10.53 1.13
N VAL A 76 0.45 -10.34 0.85
CA VAL A 76 0.96 -9.78 -0.41
C VAL A 76 1.66 -10.89 -1.20
N ASP A 77 1.09 -11.26 -2.36
CA ASP A 77 1.61 -12.31 -3.24
C ASP A 77 2.82 -11.84 -4.06
N GLY A 78 3.03 -10.53 -4.17
CA GLY A 78 4.22 -9.98 -4.78
C GLY A 78 4.09 -8.54 -5.18
N ILE A 79 5.22 -7.97 -5.55
CA ILE A 79 5.35 -6.56 -5.86
C ILE A 79 6.24 -6.37 -7.08
N GLU A 80 5.81 -5.52 -7.99
CA GLU A 80 6.50 -5.25 -9.26
C GLU A 80 6.56 -3.75 -9.51
N GLY A 81 7.75 -3.23 -9.81
CA GLY A 81 7.98 -1.80 -9.97
C GLY A 81 9.02 -1.26 -8.99
N ASP A 82 8.91 0.03 -8.69
CA ASP A 82 9.89 0.79 -7.92
C ASP A 82 9.45 0.92 -6.46
N HIS A 83 9.95 0.03 -5.61
CA HIS A 83 9.59 -0.04 -4.18
C HIS A 83 10.53 0.77 -3.29
N GLY A 84 11.38 1.64 -3.86
CA GLY A 84 12.43 2.40 -3.16
C GLY A 84 12.59 3.83 -3.62
#